data_AF-A0A165GWQ5-F1
#
_entry.id   AF-A0A165GWQ5-F1
#
_cell.length_a   1.000
_cell.length_b   1.000
_cell.length_c   1.000
_cell.angle_alpha   90.00
_cell.angle_beta   90.00
_cell.angle_gamma   90.00
#
_symmetry.space_group_name_H-M   'P 1'
#
loop_
_entity.id
_entity.type
_entity.pdbx_description
1 polymer ?
#
loop_
_entity_poly.entity_id
_entity_poly.type
_entity_poly.pdbx_seq_one_letter_code
_entity_poly.pdbx_strand_id
1 'polypeptide(L)'
;MASASTSAVPPPPPPIPVIEKRTVTQLKAHFASLSLDHAEIQTLFRAIANQLESVENIGPHHPLYERWDRLRQAHRNLLLRHEADRPSDFDEVVLPTSQSNGMSIEDKRSMIDGFREAIQVHQEAAQQTAHEFHQLAEDIRSFKDEAAALCGYAELSVFWACWNGLKSFFQSVWQVILKLLDKMMATVRSAVQRIRRRRFSHNGPGGSRIIIELEAVPYSRIQEQTEQPSPREIRRNLDNIHNKLSVFCDMWNVVDAACEDLIVDLGQAQGTITQPAPHEANLQSARSVYGVLIECMRAYAQNRPPVF
;
A
#
# COMPACT_ATOMS: atom_id res chain seq x y z
N MET A 1 -27.36 -62.70 42.14
CA MET A 1 -26.02 -62.55 41.54
C MET A 1 -26.18 -61.91 40.17
N ALA A 2 -25.81 -60.63 40.03
CA ALA A 2 -25.43 -59.98 38.78
C ALA A 2 -24.96 -58.55 39.16
N SER A 3 -23.65 -58.37 39.26
CA SER A 3 -23.03 -57.05 39.40
C SER A 3 -22.75 -56.52 38.00
N ALA A 4 -23.39 -55.42 37.61
CA ALA A 4 -23.11 -54.70 36.38
C ALA A 4 -22.01 -53.65 36.65
N SER A 5 -20.84 -53.85 36.05
CA SER A 5 -19.76 -52.87 36.02
C SER A 5 -20.02 -51.86 34.91
N THR A 6 -20.48 -50.67 35.25
CA THR A 6 -20.54 -49.52 34.33
C THR A 6 -19.13 -48.98 34.10
N SER A 7 -18.65 -49.15 32.86
CA SER A 7 -17.42 -48.52 32.34
C SER A 7 -17.62 -47.00 32.30
N ALA A 8 -16.97 -46.28 33.21
CA ALA A 8 -16.93 -44.83 33.20
C ALA A 8 -15.85 -44.37 32.22
N VAL A 9 -16.28 -43.81 31.09
CA VAL A 9 -15.41 -43.10 30.15
C VAL A 9 -14.83 -41.87 30.87
N PRO A 10 -13.50 -41.68 30.92
CA PRO A 10 -12.91 -40.52 31.57
C PRO A 10 -13.30 -39.23 30.81
N PRO A 11 -13.58 -38.13 31.53
CA PRO A 11 -13.95 -36.86 30.91
C PRO A 11 -12.81 -36.33 30.02
N PRO A 12 -13.13 -35.65 28.91
CA PRO A 12 -12.12 -35.06 28.04
C PRO A 12 -11.26 -34.06 28.83
N PRO A 13 -9.93 -34.02 28.58
CA PRO A 13 -9.05 -33.08 29.26
C PRO A 13 -9.52 -31.64 28.99
N PRO A 14 -9.41 -30.74 29.99
CA PRO A 14 -9.80 -29.35 29.83
C PRO A 14 -8.97 -28.70 28.71
N PRO A 15 -9.59 -27.85 27.86
CA PRO A 15 -8.87 -27.14 26.82
C PRO A 15 -7.81 -26.25 27.47
N ILE A 16 -6.54 -26.51 27.15
CA ILE A 16 -5.42 -25.66 27.56
C ILE A 16 -5.63 -24.29 26.89
N PRO A 17 -5.67 -23.18 27.65
CA PRO A 17 -5.73 -21.86 27.03
C PRO A 17 -4.47 -21.66 26.20
N VAL A 18 -4.63 -21.57 24.88
CA VAL A 18 -3.55 -21.22 23.97
C VAL A 18 -3.22 -19.75 24.22
N ILE A 19 -2.15 -19.50 24.97
CA ILE A 19 -1.62 -18.14 25.13
C ILE A 19 -1.01 -17.77 23.78
N GLU A 20 -1.68 -16.89 23.05
CA GLU A 20 -1.21 -16.40 21.76
C GLU A 20 0.09 -15.61 21.94
N LYS A 21 1.14 -16.01 21.21
CA LYS A 21 2.43 -15.30 21.27
C LYS A 21 2.27 -13.87 20.78
N ARG A 22 3.05 -12.95 21.34
CA ARG A 22 3.07 -11.53 20.94
C ARG A 22 3.36 -11.36 19.44
N THR A 23 4.27 -12.16 18.90
CA THR A 23 4.64 -12.19 17.47
C THR A 23 3.43 -12.51 16.59
N VAL A 24 2.56 -13.42 17.02
CA VAL A 24 1.30 -13.73 16.33
C VAL A 24 0.37 -12.53 16.30
N THR A 25 0.16 -11.85 17.43
CA THR A 25 -0.66 -10.63 17.47
C THR A 25 -0.09 -9.54 16.56
N GLN A 26 1.23 -9.39 16.53
CA GLN A 26 1.92 -8.41 15.66
C GLN A 26 1.78 -8.77 14.17
N LEU A 27 1.97 -10.04 13.79
CA LEU A 27 1.76 -10.50 12.41
C LEU A 27 0.36 -10.14 11.92
N LYS A 28 -0.67 -10.45 12.72
CA LYS A 28 -2.07 -10.14 12.38
C LYS A 28 -2.29 -8.64 12.17
N ALA A 29 -1.75 -7.81 13.07
CA ALA A 29 -1.91 -6.37 13.01
C ALA A 29 -1.20 -5.74 11.79
N HIS A 30 0.07 -6.12 11.54
CA HIS A 30 0.85 -5.55 10.45
C HIS A 30 0.34 -5.97 9.06
N PHE A 31 -0.04 -7.24 8.87
CA PHE A 31 -0.52 -7.70 7.57
C PHE A 31 -1.96 -7.24 7.25
N ALA A 32 -2.74 -6.81 8.24
CA ALA A 32 -4.08 -6.27 8.01
C ALA A 32 -4.08 -4.93 7.25
N SER A 33 -3.08 -4.06 7.46
CA SER A 33 -3.02 -2.74 6.80
C SER A 33 -2.27 -2.76 5.45
N LEU A 34 -1.63 -3.87 5.12
CA LEU A 34 -0.54 -3.85 4.15
C LEU A 34 -0.97 -3.71 2.69
N SER A 35 -2.07 -4.36 2.31
CA SER A 35 -2.66 -4.19 0.97
C SER A 35 -3.10 -2.75 0.71
N LEU A 36 -3.62 -2.07 1.74
CA LEU A 36 -3.96 -0.66 1.70
C LEU A 36 -2.70 0.21 1.59
N ASP A 37 -1.70 -0.03 2.44
CA ASP A 37 -0.45 0.73 2.45
C ASP A 37 0.29 0.63 1.11
N HIS A 38 0.25 -0.53 0.46
CA HIS A 38 0.82 -0.73 -0.87
C HIS A 38 0.16 0.16 -1.93
N ALA A 39 -1.18 0.16 -2.02
CA ALA A 39 -1.91 0.97 -2.98
C ALA A 39 -1.69 2.48 -2.74
N GLU A 40 -1.59 2.88 -1.47
CA GLU A 40 -1.29 4.25 -1.07
C GLU A 40 0.13 4.67 -1.47
N ILE A 41 1.16 3.85 -1.21
CA ILE A 41 2.54 4.13 -1.62
C ILE A 41 2.62 4.33 -3.14
N GLN A 42 2.00 3.45 -3.94
CA GLN A 42 1.98 3.59 -5.40
C GLN A 42 1.28 4.87 -5.86
N THR A 43 0.25 5.30 -5.14
CA THR A 43 -0.47 6.55 -5.43
C THR A 43 0.39 7.75 -5.09
N LEU A 44 1.11 7.73 -3.96
CA LEU A 44 2.06 8.77 -3.57
C LEU A 44 3.24 8.86 -4.55
N PHE A 45 3.75 7.73 -5.03
CA PHE A 45 4.80 7.70 -6.05
C PHE A 45 4.38 8.40 -7.35
N ARG A 46 3.15 8.11 -7.81
CA ARG A 46 2.55 8.75 -8.98
C ARG A 46 2.26 10.23 -8.73
N ALA A 47 1.75 10.59 -7.56
CA ALA A 47 1.47 11.97 -7.20
C ALA A 47 2.74 12.81 -7.29
N ILE A 48 3.84 12.41 -6.64
CA ILE A 48 5.09 13.17 -6.68
C ILE A 48 5.67 13.23 -8.10
N ALA A 49 5.56 12.16 -8.90
CA ALA A 49 6.01 12.19 -10.30
C ALA A 49 5.24 13.26 -11.11
N ASN A 50 3.91 13.29 -11.00
CA ASN A 50 3.09 14.30 -11.65
C ASN A 50 3.41 15.71 -11.14
N GLN A 51 3.71 15.84 -9.84
CA GLN A 51 4.10 17.11 -9.21
C GLN A 51 5.44 17.60 -9.78
N LEU A 52 6.43 16.71 -9.93
CA LEU A 52 7.73 17.04 -10.52
C LEU A 52 7.60 17.43 -12.00
N GLU A 53 6.80 16.73 -12.80
CA GLU A 53 6.56 17.08 -14.22
C GLU A 53 5.84 18.43 -14.38
N SER A 54 5.03 18.81 -13.40
CA SER A 54 4.29 20.08 -13.42
C SER A 54 5.17 21.31 -13.12
N VAL A 55 6.39 21.12 -12.61
CA VAL A 55 7.35 22.21 -12.34
C VAL A 55 8.04 22.60 -13.64
N GLU A 56 7.85 23.85 -14.06
CA GLU A 56 8.54 24.41 -15.22
C GLU A 56 10.06 24.31 -15.01
N ASN A 57 10.76 23.68 -15.97
CA ASN A 57 12.20 23.30 -15.96
C ASN A 57 12.57 21.93 -15.36
N ILE A 58 11.65 21.18 -14.76
CA ILE A 58 11.87 19.77 -14.38
C ILE A 58 11.25 18.87 -15.46
N GLY A 59 11.99 18.70 -16.55
CA GLY A 59 11.63 17.75 -17.60
C GLY A 59 11.96 16.29 -17.24
N PRO A 60 11.62 15.31 -18.10
CA PRO A 60 11.92 13.89 -17.89
C PRO A 60 13.41 13.58 -17.73
N HIS A 61 14.28 14.44 -18.26
CA HIS A 61 15.75 14.32 -18.15
C HIS A 61 16.35 15.14 -16.99
N HIS A 62 15.50 15.71 -16.14
CA HIS A 62 15.99 16.44 -14.98
C HIS A 62 16.52 15.45 -13.93
N PRO A 63 17.70 15.67 -13.32
CA PRO A 63 18.30 14.73 -12.37
C PRO A 63 17.39 14.31 -11.22
N LEU A 64 16.55 15.24 -10.72
CA LEU A 64 15.54 14.92 -9.70
C LEU A 64 14.44 13.98 -10.20
N TYR A 65 13.99 14.14 -11.44
CA TYR A 65 12.98 13.25 -12.01
C TYR A 65 13.55 11.85 -12.25
N GLU A 66 14.77 11.75 -12.81
CA GLU A 66 15.45 10.47 -13.01
C GLU A 66 15.77 9.76 -11.69
N ARG A 67 16.14 10.51 -10.65
CA ARG A 67 16.33 9.95 -9.31
C ARG A 67 15.00 9.46 -8.73
N TRP A 68 13.93 10.24 -8.84
CA TRP A 68 12.61 9.82 -8.40
C TRP A 68 12.12 8.56 -9.10
N ASP A 69 12.32 8.48 -10.42
CA ASP A 69 11.96 7.30 -11.19
C ASP A 69 12.75 6.06 -10.75
N ARG A 70 14.05 6.20 -10.46
CA ARG A 70 14.86 5.11 -9.89
C ARG A 70 14.31 4.62 -8.55
N LEU A 71 13.89 5.50 -7.65
CA LEU A 71 13.27 5.12 -6.37
C LEU A 71 11.93 4.39 -6.57
N ARG A 72 11.11 4.87 -7.51
CA ARG A 72 9.85 4.22 -7.90
C ARG A 72 10.10 2.82 -8.47
N GLN A 73 11.10 2.67 -9.34
CA GLN A 73 11.48 1.38 -9.92
C GLN A 73 12.04 0.43 -8.86
N ALA A 74 12.88 0.92 -7.94
CA ALA A 74 13.39 0.14 -6.82
C ALA A 74 12.24 -0.43 -5.98
N HIS A 75 11.29 0.41 -5.56
CA HIS A 75 10.09 -0.03 -4.86
C HIS A 75 9.33 -1.13 -5.61
N ARG A 76 9.09 -0.93 -6.92
CA ARG A 76 8.38 -1.91 -7.75
C ARG A 76 9.13 -3.24 -7.87
N ASN A 77 10.46 -3.20 -8.00
CA ASN A 77 11.27 -4.40 -8.13
C ASN A 77 11.30 -5.22 -6.83
N LEU A 78 11.33 -4.54 -5.67
CA LEU A 78 11.20 -5.21 -4.36
C LEU A 78 9.88 -5.97 -4.29
N LEU A 79 8.78 -5.32 -4.66
CA LEU A 79 7.45 -5.95 -4.62
C LEU A 79 7.32 -7.15 -5.57
N LEU A 80 7.77 -7.02 -6.82
CA LEU A 80 7.69 -8.10 -7.81
C LEU A 80 8.52 -9.33 -7.43
N ARG A 81 9.63 -9.15 -6.71
CA ARG A 81 10.45 -10.25 -6.22
C ARG A 81 9.68 -11.11 -5.22
N HIS A 82 8.86 -10.51 -4.36
CA HIS A 82 8.08 -11.23 -3.36
C HIS A 82 6.83 -11.91 -3.91
N GLU A 83 6.23 -11.39 -4.98
CA GLU A 83 5.12 -12.08 -5.66
C GLU A 83 5.58 -13.40 -6.31
N ALA A 84 6.86 -13.49 -6.70
CA ALA A 84 7.44 -14.68 -7.32
C ALA A 84 7.89 -15.74 -6.29
N ASP A 85 8.18 -15.33 -5.06
CA ASP A 85 8.67 -16.21 -4.00
C ASP A 85 7.47 -16.82 -3.24
N ARG A 86 6.84 -17.82 -3.86
CA ARG A 86 5.74 -18.56 -3.23
C ARG A 86 6.29 -19.31 -2.01
N PRO A 87 5.67 -19.19 -0.83
CA PRO A 87 5.96 -20.12 0.26
C PRO A 87 5.60 -21.54 -0.23
N SER A 88 6.62 -22.37 -0.41
CA SER A 88 6.52 -23.77 -0.84
C SER A 88 5.61 -24.58 0.10
N ASP A 89 5.06 -25.69 -0.40
CA ASP A 89 4.12 -26.59 0.28
C ASP A 89 4.65 -27.14 1.63
N PHE A 90 4.49 -26.36 2.69
CA PHE A 90 4.92 -26.67 4.05
C PHE A 90 3.90 -27.50 4.85
N ASP A 91 2.66 -27.64 4.34
CA ASP A 91 1.67 -28.58 4.85
C ASP A 91 2.21 -30.03 4.85
N GLU A 92 3.24 -30.31 4.04
CA GLU A 92 3.86 -31.62 3.91
C GLU A 92 4.80 -32.00 5.08
N VAL A 93 5.28 -31.03 5.91
CA VAL A 93 6.34 -31.29 6.92
C VAL A 93 5.86 -31.22 8.38
N VAL A 94 4.89 -30.36 8.71
CA VAL A 94 4.40 -30.17 10.10
C VAL A 94 3.27 -31.14 10.48
N LEU A 95 2.53 -31.65 9.50
CA LEU A 95 1.43 -32.60 9.71
C LEU A 95 1.89 -34.03 10.01
N PRO A 96 2.96 -34.58 9.41
CA PRO A 96 3.40 -35.94 9.70
C PRO A 96 3.91 -36.15 11.13
N THR A 97 4.60 -35.17 11.73
CA THR A 97 5.33 -35.34 13.00
C THR A 97 4.47 -35.61 14.23
N SER A 98 3.26 -35.03 14.34
CA SER A 98 2.36 -35.32 15.48
C SER A 98 1.41 -36.49 15.25
N GLN A 99 1.18 -36.90 14.00
CA GLN A 99 0.20 -37.94 13.67
C GLN A 99 0.83 -39.30 13.36
N SER A 100 2.13 -39.34 13.04
CA SER A 100 2.83 -40.59 12.74
C SER A 100 3.20 -41.35 14.02
N ASN A 101 2.26 -42.14 14.54
CA ASN A 101 2.51 -43.10 15.63
C ASN A 101 3.54 -44.20 15.26
N GLY A 102 3.90 -44.33 13.98
CA GLY A 102 4.83 -45.36 13.47
C GLY A 102 6.22 -44.85 13.05
N MET A 103 6.55 -43.59 13.31
CA MET A 103 7.82 -43.00 12.85
C MET A 103 8.92 -43.09 13.90
N SER A 104 10.14 -43.40 13.47
CA SER A 104 11.30 -43.50 14.37
C SER A 104 11.68 -42.11 14.93
N ILE A 105 12.38 -42.11 16.07
CA ILE A 105 12.85 -40.87 16.70
C ILE A 105 13.85 -40.15 15.77
N GLU A 106 14.74 -40.91 15.12
CA GLU A 106 15.67 -40.39 14.11
C GLU A 106 14.94 -39.72 12.94
N ASP A 107 13.89 -40.33 12.38
CA ASP A 107 13.15 -39.73 11.26
C ASP A 107 12.44 -38.44 11.68
N LYS A 108 11.82 -38.43 12.87
CA LYS A 108 11.21 -37.23 13.44
C LYS A 108 12.25 -36.12 13.64
N ARG A 109 13.46 -36.47 14.11
CA ARG A 109 14.57 -35.54 14.29
C ARG A 109 14.99 -34.94 12.94
N SER A 110 15.22 -35.78 11.94
CA SER A 110 15.61 -35.34 10.59
C SER A 110 14.57 -34.43 9.94
N MET A 111 13.28 -34.71 10.11
CA MET A 111 12.23 -33.82 9.59
C MET A 111 12.19 -32.48 10.32
N ILE A 112 12.35 -32.46 11.66
CA ILE A 112 12.42 -31.19 12.40
C ILE A 112 13.65 -30.38 11.94
N ASP A 113 14.80 -31.02 11.73
CA ASP A 113 16.00 -30.33 11.23
C ASP A 113 15.79 -29.76 9.82
N GLY A 114 15.28 -30.56 8.88
CA GLY A 114 14.99 -30.07 7.53
C GLY A 114 13.97 -28.93 7.52
N PHE A 115 13.00 -28.96 8.43
CA PHE A 115 12.04 -27.87 8.61
C PHE A 115 12.68 -26.59 9.15
N ARG A 116 13.58 -26.71 10.13
CA ARG A 116 14.32 -25.57 10.68
C ARG A 116 15.22 -24.93 9.62
N GLU A 117 15.90 -25.75 8.81
CA GLU A 117 16.70 -25.26 7.68
C GLU A 117 15.84 -24.48 6.68
N ALA A 118 14.66 -25.00 6.32
CA ALA A 118 13.73 -24.30 5.43
C ALA A 118 13.23 -22.96 6.03
N ILE A 119 12.91 -22.92 7.33
CA ILE A 119 12.52 -21.66 8.00
C ILE A 119 13.68 -20.66 8.02
N GLN A 120 14.92 -21.13 8.20
CA GLN A 120 16.08 -20.25 8.22
C GLN A 120 16.27 -19.53 6.87
N VAL A 121 16.01 -20.21 5.74
CA VAL A 121 16.02 -19.56 4.42
C VAL A 121 14.99 -18.42 4.36
N HIS A 122 13.77 -18.63 4.88
CA HIS A 122 12.75 -17.59 4.95
C HIS A 122 13.10 -16.46 5.92
N GLN A 123 13.78 -16.78 7.02
CA GLN A 123 14.28 -15.81 7.98
C GLN A 123 15.31 -14.88 7.33
N GLU A 124 16.31 -15.44 6.67
CA GLU A 124 17.34 -14.67 5.96
C GLU A 124 16.74 -13.79 4.86
N ALA A 125 15.76 -14.34 4.11
CA ALA A 125 15.02 -13.57 3.12
C ALA A 125 14.24 -12.40 3.76
N ALA A 126 13.59 -12.61 4.91
CA ALA A 126 12.88 -11.56 5.62
C ALA A 126 13.82 -10.44 6.11
N GLN A 127 14.98 -10.80 6.67
CA GLN A 127 16.01 -9.84 7.09
C GLN A 127 16.54 -9.01 5.92
N GLN A 128 16.88 -9.67 4.80
CA GLN A 128 17.32 -8.98 3.59
C GLN A 128 16.23 -8.02 3.08
N THR A 129 14.98 -8.45 3.12
CA THR A 129 13.84 -7.63 2.67
C THR A 129 13.63 -6.42 3.57
N ALA A 130 13.66 -6.60 4.89
CA ALA A 130 13.59 -5.51 5.86
C ALA A 130 14.68 -4.48 5.59
N HIS A 131 15.91 -4.95 5.34
CA HIS A 131 17.05 -4.10 5.02
C HIS A 131 16.83 -3.30 3.72
N GLU A 132 16.33 -3.95 2.66
CA GLU A 132 16.04 -3.29 1.38
C GLU A 132 14.93 -2.22 1.51
N PHE A 133 13.86 -2.48 2.26
CA PHE A 133 12.83 -1.47 2.55
C PHE A 133 13.36 -0.31 3.39
N HIS A 134 14.21 -0.59 4.38
CA HIS A 134 14.87 0.44 5.17
C HIS A 134 15.78 1.32 4.31
N GLN A 135 16.63 0.72 3.48
CA GLN A 135 17.48 1.47 2.54
C GLN A 135 16.65 2.36 1.61
N LEU A 136 15.56 1.83 1.05
CA LEU A 136 14.67 2.61 0.19
C LEU A 136 14.03 3.80 0.93
N ALA A 137 13.63 3.61 2.19
CA ALA A 137 13.11 4.69 3.02
C ALA A 137 14.18 5.78 3.25
N GLU A 138 15.40 5.38 3.58
CA GLU A 138 16.54 6.28 3.74
C GLU A 138 16.88 7.03 2.45
N ASP A 139 16.81 6.38 1.29
CA ASP A 139 17.03 7.00 -0.01
C ASP A 139 15.96 8.05 -0.34
N ILE A 140 14.70 7.82 0.07
CA ILE A 140 13.61 8.79 -0.06
C ILE A 140 13.81 9.97 0.89
N ARG A 141 14.31 9.72 2.10
CA ARG A 141 14.70 10.78 3.05
C ARG A 141 15.84 11.63 2.49
N SER A 142 16.88 11.00 1.94
CA SER A 142 17.98 11.68 1.25
C SER A 142 17.49 12.47 0.04
N PHE A 143 16.59 11.89 -0.77
CA PHE A 143 15.97 12.61 -1.89
C PHE A 143 15.20 13.85 -1.42
N LYS A 144 14.46 13.75 -0.32
CA LYS A 144 13.76 14.90 0.29
C LYS A 144 14.74 16.01 0.66
N ASP A 145 15.87 15.67 1.29
CA ASP A 145 16.88 16.64 1.72
C ASP A 145 17.57 17.30 0.52
N GLU A 146 17.89 16.52 -0.52
CA GLU A 146 18.47 17.03 -1.76
C GLU A 146 17.50 17.90 -2.57
N ALA A 147 16.24 17.48 -2.68
CA ALA A 147 15.20 18.29 -3.29
C ALA A 147 15.01 19.60 -2.51
N ALA A 148 15.13 19.58 -1.18
CA ALA A 148 15.09 20.80 -0.37
C ALA A 148 16.33 21.69 -0.56
N ALA A 149 17.52 21.11 -0.71
CA ALA A 149 18.77 21.83 -0.93
C ALA A 149 18.84 22.48 -2.32
N LEU A 150 18.45 21.75 -3.38
CA LEU A 150 18.33 22.29 -4.73
C LEU A 150 17.24 23.36 -4.82
N CYS A 151 16.21 23.25 -3.98
CA CYS A 151 15.17 24.26 -3.84
C CYS A 151 15.47 25.32 -2.75
N GLY A 152 16.71 25.47 -2.24
CA GLY A 152 16.99 26.24 -1.02
C GLY A 152 18.14 27.27 -1.08
N TYR A 153 17.80 28.54 -0.80
CA TYR A 153 18.61 29.60 -0.15
C TYR A 153 19.46 30.63 -0.92
N ALA A 154 19.40 30.68 -2.26
CA ALA A 154 19.70 31.91 -3.00
C ALA A 154 18.51 32.26 -3.90
N GLU A 155 17.81 33.36 -3.60
CA GLU A 155 16.88 34.03 -4.53
C GLU A 155 15.50 33.40 -4.84
N LEU A 156 14.92 32.60 -3.95
CA LEU A 156 13.49 32.30 -4.06
C LEU A 156 12.58 33.53 -3.81
N SER A 157 13.04 34.58 -3.12
CA SER A 157 12.22 35.80 -3.04
C SER A 157 12.15 36.55 -4.37
N VAL A 158 13.22 36.53 -5.17
CA VAL A 158 13.28 37.24 -6.46
C VAL A 158 12.59 36.40 -7.54
N PHE A 159 12.81 35.09 -7.57
CA PHE A 159 12.12 34.19 -8.48
C PHE A 159 10.61 34.15 -8.20
N TRP A 160 10.19 33.98 -6.94
CA TRP A 160 8.76 33.98 -6.61
C TRP A 160 8.12 35.39 -6.67
N ALA A 161 8.84 36.48 -6.39
CA ALA A 161 8.30 37.83 -6.59
C ALA A 161 8.15 38.18 -8.08
N CYS A 162 9.09 37.76 -8.93
CA CYS A 162 8.99 37.91 -10.37
C CYS A 162 7.86 37.01 -10.94
N TRP A 163 7.74 35.77 -10.45
CA TRP A 163 6.68 34.83 -10.82
C TRP A 163 5.29 35.30 -10.42
N ASN A 164 5.12 35.82 -9.19
CA ASN A 164 3.85 36.41 -8.74
C ASN A 164 3.54 37.72 -9.49
N GLY A 165 4.56 38.52 -9.85
CA GLY A 165 4.41 39.70 -10.69
C GLY A 165 3.93 39.37 -12.11
N LEU A 166 4.52 38.34 -12.73
CA LEU A 166 4.13 37.85 -14.05
C LEU A 166 2.74 37.19 -14.03
N LYS A 167 2.40 36.45 -12.98
CA LYS A 167 1.05 35.91 -12.72
C LYS A 167 0.00 37.02 -12.63
N SER A 168 0.31 38.13 -11.97
CA SER A 168 -0.60 39.29 -11.90
C SER A 168 -0.80 39.98 -13.25
N PHE A 169 0.26 40.04 -14.08
CA PHE A 169 0.21 40.58 -15.43
C PHE A 169 -0.61 39.66 -16.36
N PHE A 170 -0.35 38.36 -16.37
CA PHE A 170 -1.12 37.40 -17.18
C PHE A 170 -2.56 37.26 -16.71
N GLN A 171 -2.86 37.30 -15.41
CA GLN A 171 -4.24 37.33 -14.91
C GLN A 171 -4.95 38.62 -15.31
N SER A 172 -4.28 39.77 -15.26
CA SER A 172 -4.85 41.05 -15.71
C SER A 172 -5.13 41.03 -17.22
N VAL A 173 -4.17 40.57 -18.01
CA VAL A 173 -4.32 40.41 -19.47
C VAL A 173 -5.41 39.39 -19.81
N TRP A 174 -5.47 38.27 -19.11
CA TRP A 174 -6.50 37.24 -19.29
C TRP A 174 -7.90 37.75 -18.90
N GLN A 175 -8.03 38.49 -17.81
CA GLN A 175 -9.29 39.12 -17.41
C GLN A 175 -9.75 40.20 -18.41
N VAL A 176 -8.81 40.93 -19.02
CA VAL A 176 -9.11 41.87 -20.11
C VAL A 176 -9.57 41.12 -21.36
N ILE A 177 -8.91 40.02 -21.73
CA ILE A 177 -9.31 39.17 -22.85
C ILE A 177 -10.69 38.54 -22.62
N LEU A 178 -10.97 38.04 -21.42
CA LEU A 178 -12.28 37.49 -21.05
C LEU A 178 -13.37 38.57 -21.08
N LYS A 179 -13.10 39.77 -20.56
CA LYS A 179 -14.04 40.91 -20.66
C LYS A 179 -14.27 41.33 -22.10
N LEU A 180 -13.26 41.23 -22.97
CA LEU A 180 -13.38 41.54 -24.39
C LEU A 180 -14.23 40.48 -25.11
N LEU A 181 -14.00 39.21 -24.80
CA LEU A 181 -14.79 38.07 -25.30
C LEU A 181 -16.24 38.13 -24.84
N ASP A 182 -16.51 38.49 -23.58
CA ASP A 182 -17.87 38.68 -23.08
C ASP A 182 -18.57 39.85 -23.76
N LYS A 183 -17.87 40.97 -23.99
CA LYS A 183 -18.42 42.09 -24.77
C LYS A 183 -18.69 41.70 -26.22
N MET A 184 -17.80 40.94 -26.85
CA MET A 184 -18.03 40.40 -28.19
C MET A 184 -19.23 39.45 -28.22
N MET A 185 -19.31 38.51 -27.29
CA MET A 185 -20.44 37.58 -27.19
C MET A 185 -21.76 38.29 -26.87
N ALA A 186 -21.76 39.32 -26.02
CA ALA A 186 -22.93 40.15 -25.76
C ALA A 186 -23.37 40.92 -27.02
N THR A 187 -22.41 41.43 -27.79
CA THR A 187 -22.67 42.14 -29.05
C THR A 187 -23.21 41.18 -30.11
N VAL A 188 -22.62 39.98 -30.23
CA VAL A 188 -23.07 38.92 -31.14
C VAL A 188 -24.46 38.43 -30.72
N ARG A 189 -24.72 38.18 -29.43
CA ARG A 189 -26.07 37.82 -28.93
C ARG A 189 -27.08 38.93 -29.19
N SER A 190 -26.72 40.20 -28.98
CA SER A 190 -27.58 41.35 -29.29
C SER A 190 -27.87 41.46 -30.80
N ALA A 191 -26.87 41.23 -31.65
CA ALA A 191 -27.03 41.19 -33.10
C ALA A 191 -27.91 40.00 -33.54
N VAL A 192 -27.69 38.81 -33.01
CA VAL A 192 -28.49 37.60 -33.28
C VAL A 192 -29.92 37.76 -32.78
N GLN A 193 -30.14 38.38 -31.62
CA GLN A 193 -31.48 38.70 -31.12
C GLN A 193 -32.18 39.77 -31.96
N ARG A 194 -31.45 40.76 -32.48
CA ARG A 194 -31.97 41.74 -33.45
C ARG A 194 -32.33 41.09 -34.79
N ILE A 195 -31.54 40.11 -35.25
CA ILE A 195 -31.83 39.32 -36.46
C ILE A 195 -33.05 38.42 -36.23
N ARG A 196 -33.18 37.79 -35.04
CA ARG A 196 -34.38 37.02 -34.64
C ARG A 196 -35.62 37.90 -34.50
N ARG A 197 -35.51 39.13 -33.98
CA ARG A 197 -36.63 40.11 -33.93
C ARG A 197 -37.08 40.61 -35.31
N ARG A 198 -36.26 40.47 -36.35
CA ARG A 198 -36.65 40.83 -37.74
C ARG A 198 -37.35 39.70 -38.50
N ARG A 199 -37.46 38.48 -37.93
CA ARG A 199 -38.11 37.33 -38.59
C ARG A 199 -39.32 36.78 -37.85
N PHE A 200 -40.12 37.61 -37.18
CA PHE A 200 -41.51 37.25 -36.85
C PHE A 200 -42.38 38.50 -36.80
N SER A 201 -42.88 38.90 -37.96
CA SER A 201 -44.10 39.70 -38.08
C SER A 201 -44.78 39.34 -39.39
N HIS A 202 -46.09 39.11 -39.27
CA HIS A 202 -47.10 38.76 -40.28
C HIS A 202 -47.19 37.29 -40.68
N ASN A 203 -48.13 36.51 -40.12
CA ASN A 203 -49.61 36.53 -40.23
C ASN A 203 -50.10 35.68 -41.40
N GLY A 204 -50.39 34.40 -41.10
CA GLY A 204 -51.17 33.48 -41.93
C GLY A 204 -51.74 32.37 -41.03
N PRO A 205 -53.04 32.03 -41.11
CA PRO A 205 -53.73 31.24 -40.10
C PRO A 205 -53.55 29.74 -40.40
N GLY A 206 -52.66 29.09 -39.66
CA GLY A 206 -52.47 27.64 -39.81
C GLY A 206 -51.22 27.12 -39.12
N GLY A 207 -51.22 27.19 -37.78
CA GLY A 207 -50.39 26.34 -36.92
C GLY A 207 -48.87 26.53 -36.98
N SER A 208 -48.32 27.32 -36.05
CA SER A 208 -46.92 27.18 -35.63
C SER A 208 -46.85 27.11 -34.12
N ARG A 209 -46.67 25.88 -33.62
CA ARG A 209 -46.38 25.56 -32.22
C ARG A 209 -44.92 25.93 -31.96
N ILE A 210 -44.69 26.97 -31.16
CA ILE A 210 -43.33 27.29 -30.68
C ILE A 210 -43.14 26.52 -29.38
N ILE A 211 -42.42 25.41 -29.45
CA ILE A 211 -41.90 24.71 -28.28
C ILE A 211 -40.68 25.50 -27.83
N ILE A 212 -40.78 26.16 -26.68
CA ILE A 212 -39.61 26.70 -25.98
C ILE A 212 -39.07 25.54 -25.16
N GLU A 213 -38.18 24.74 -25.76
CA GLU A 213 -37.24 23.95 -24.97
C GLU A 213 -36.27 24.93 -24.34
N LEU A 214 -36.55 25.27 -23.09
CA LEU A 214 -35.58 25.89 -22.21
C LEU A 214 -34.59 24.79 -21.81
N GLU A 215 -33.68 24.46 -22.73
CA GLU A 215 -32.61 23.52 -22.44
C GLU A 215 -31.77 24.12 -21.30
N ALA A 216 -31.64 23.32 -20.25
CA ALA A 216 -31.21 23.70 -18.93
C ALA A 216 -29.94 24.55 -18.97
N VAL A 217 -29.92 25.56 -18.09
CA VAL A 217 -28.67 26.14 -17.59
C VAL A 217 -27.77 24.96 -17.18
N PRO A 218 -26.62 24.73 -17.85
CA PRO A 218 -25.61 23.91 -17.24
C PRO A 218 -25.10 24.76 -16.07
N TYR A 219 -25.37 24.26 -14.87
CA TYR A 219 -24.60 24.54 -13.67
C TYR A 219 -23.20 25.01 -14.04
N SER A 220 -22.80 26.14 -13.46
CA SER A 220 -21.41 26.51 -13.30
C SER A 220 -20.66 25.29 -12.78
N ARG A 221 -20.08 24.51 -13.70
CA ARG A 221 -19.12 23.48 -13.36
C ARG A 221 -17.95 24.29 -12.87
N ILE A 222 -17.83 24.33 -11.54
CA ILE A 222 -16.61 24.64 -10.82
C ILE A 222 -15.51 24.03 -11.67
N GLN A 223 -14.78 24.90 -12.37
CA GLN A 223 -13.54 24.49 -13.00
C GLN A 223 -12.71 24.10 -11.79
N GLU A 224 -12.52 22.79 -11.61
CA GLU A 224 -11.52 22.24 -10.71
C GLU A 224 -10.26 23.02 -11.03
N GLN A 225 -9.98 23.99 -10.17
CA GLN A 225 -8.68 24.60 -10.12
C GLN A 225 -7.78 23.42 -9.84
N THR A 226 -7.00 23.00 -10.83
CA THR A 226 -5.82 22.19 -10.58
C THR A 226 -4.93 23.10 -9.74
N GLU A 227 -5.20 23.12 -8.43
CA GLU A 227 -4.36 23.77 -7.44
C GLU A 227 -2.98 23.20 -7.69
N GLN A 228 -2.06 24.06 -8.14
CA GLN A 228 -0.70 23.60 -8.31
C GLN A 228 -0.20 23.12 -6.94
N PRO A 229 0.34 21.90 -6.89
CA PRO A 229 0.63 21.22 -5.66
C PRO A 229 1.62 22.06 -4.86
N SER A 230 1.23 22.38 -3.62
CA SER A 230 2.06 23.21 -2.75
C SER A 230 3.38 22.47 -2.47
N PRO A 231 4.53 23.15 -2.39
CA PRO A 231 5.79 22.52 -1.93
C PRO A 231 5.66 21.80 -0.57
N ARG A 232 4.69 22.22 0.25
CA ARG A 232 4.34 21.55 1.51
C ARG A 232 3.70 20.17 1.28
N GLU A 233 2.97 20.00 0.19
CA GLU A 233 2.31 18.77 -0.21
C GLU A 233 3.31 17.73 -0.70
N ILE A 234 4.29 18.11 -1.53
CA ILE A 234 5.40 17.23 -1.94
C ILE A 234 6.14 16.71 -0.71
N ARG A 235 6.50 17.60 0.22
CA ARG A 235 7.19 17.21 1.46
C ARG A 235 6.35 16.25 2.31
N ARG A 236 5.05 16.53 2.47
CA ARG A 236 4.12 15.66 3.19
C ARG A 236 4.00 14.29 2.52
N ASN A 237 3.95 14.24 1.19
CA ASN A 237 3.88 13.00 0.43
C ASN A 237 5.17 12.18 0.60
N LEU A 238 6.34 12.81 0.59
CA LEU A 238 7.62 12.15 0.86
C LEU A 238 7.68 11.59 2.30
N ASP A 239 7.22 12.36 3.29
CA ASP A 239 7.14 11.90 4.67
C ASP A 239 6.16 10.74 4.83
N ASN A 240 5.03 10.77 4.11
CA ASN A 240 4.07 9.67 4.10
C ASN A 240 4.67 8.40 3.48
N ILE A 241 5.39 8.50 2.36
CA ILE A 241 6.04 7.33 1.75
C ILE A 241 7.10 6.78 2.71
N HIS A 242 7.96 7.64 3.27
CA HIS A 242 8.98 7.22 4.23
C HIS A 242 8.37 6.44 5.39
N ASN A 243 7.36 7.01 6.06
CA ASN A 243 6.70 6.38 7.21
C ASN A 243 6.06 5.04 6.83
N LYS A 244 5.43 4.94 5.66
CA LYS A 244 4.84 3.68 5.20
C LYS A 244 5.91 2.64 4.87
N LEU A 245 7.01 3.00 4.24
CA LEU A 245 8.12 2.07 4.00
C LEU A 245 8.77 1.59 5.31
N SER A 246 8.83 2.44 6.34
CA SER A 246 9.23 2.00 7.68
C SER A 246 8.29 0.94 8.25
N VAL A 247 6.97 1.06 8.05
CA VAL A 247 6.00 0.02 8.46
C VAL A 247 6.25 -1.31 7.71
N PHE A 248 6.63 -1.26 6.42
CA PHE A 248 7.03 -2.46 5.68
C PHE A 248 8.30 -3.09 6.29
N CYS A 249 9.30 -2.29 6.64
CA CYS A 249 10.50 -2.78 7.35
C CYS A 249 10.12 -3.44 8.69
N ASP A 250 9.32 -2.77 9.52
CA ASP A 250 8.87 -3.29 10.81
C ASP A 250 8.13 -4.61 10.67
N MET A 251 7.29 -4.75 9.64
CA MET A 251 6.61 -6.00 9.37
C MET A 251 7.60 -7.14 9.07
N TRP A 252 8.60 -6.91 8.21
CA TRP A 252 9.58 -7.94 7.89
C TRP A 252 10.44 -8.31 9.10
N ASN A 253 10.70 -7.38 10.01
CA ASN A 253 11.30 -7.67 11.31
C ASN A 253 10.39 -8.55 12.18
N VAL A 254 9.07 -8.38 12.11
CA VAL A 254 8.10 -9.27 12.80
C VAL A 254 8.07 -10.66 12.15
N VAL A 255 8.23 -10.76 10.83
CA VAL A 255 8.38 -12.05 10.13
C VAL A 255 9.66 -12.75 10.58
N ASP A 256 10.78 -12.04 10.64
CA ASP A 256 12.06 -12.55 11.16
C ASP A 256 11.91 -13.09 12.60
N ALA A 257 11.30 -12.30 13.49
CA ALA A 257 11.02 -12.73 14.86
C ALA A 257 10.09 -13.94 14.94
N ALA A 258 9.10 -14.05 14.06
CA ALA A 258 8.22 -15.22 13.99
C ALA A 258 8.97 -16.48 13.52
N CYS A 259 9.90 -16.34 12.56
CA CYS A 259 10.79 -17.42 12.15
C CYS A 259 11.72 -17.85 13.29
N GLU A 260 12.27 -16.90 14.06
CA GLU A 260 13.08 -17.19 15.24
C GLU A 260 12.27 -17.98 16.31
N ASP A 261 11.05 -17.51 16.62
CA ASP A 261 10.12 -18.21 17.52
C ASP A 261 9.86 -19.66 17.08
N LEU A 262 9.66 -19.87 15.77
CA LEU A 262 9.46 -21.20 15.20
C LEU A 262 10.70 -22.09 15.38
N ILE A 263 11.88 -21.58 15.03
CA ILE A 263 13.15 -22.32 15.16
C ILE A 263 13.38 -22.73 16.61
N VAL A 264 13.08 -21.84 17.56
CA VAL A 264 13.19 -22.12 19.00
C VAL A 264 12.20 -23.20 19.44
N ASP A 265 10.91 -23.07 19.11
CA ASP A 265 9.89 -24.05 19.48
C ASP A 265 10.20 -25.44 18.90
N LEU A 266 10.67 -25.49 17.65
CA LEU A 266 11.08 -26.73 16.98
C LEU A 266 12.32 -27.34 17.64
N GLY A 267 13.32 -26.53 18.00
CA GLY A 267 14.49 -26.99 18.74
C GLY A 267 14.12 -27.55 20.11
N GLN A 268 13.16 -26.91 20.81
CA GLN A 268 12.62 -27.42 22.07
C GLN A 268 11.84 -28.73 21.86
N ALA A 269 11.00 -28.82 20.83
CA ALA A 269 10.27 -30.05 20.48
C ALA A 269 11.23 -31.20 20.18
N GLN A 270 12.32 -30.93 19.46
CA GLN A 270 13.37 -31.91 19.17
C GLN A 270 14.08 -32.37 20.45
N GLY A 271 14.40 -31.45 21.36
CA GLY A 271 15.02 -31.75 22.64
C GLY A 271 14.12 -32.57 23.59
N THR A 272 12.80 -32.42 23.46
CA THR A 272 11.80 -33.13 24.27
C THR A 272 11.17 -34.33 23.57
N ILE A 273 11.72 -34.81 22.45
CA ILE A 273 11.13 -35.86 21.60
C ILE A 273 10.78 -37.17 22.31
N THR A 274 11.45 -37.49 23.42
CA THR A 274 11.18 -38.67 24.26
C THR A 274 10.08 -38.45 25.29
N GLN A 275 9.59 -37.21 25.44
CA GLN A 275 8.59 -36.77 26.41
C GLN A 275 7.33 -36.30 25.65
N PRO A 276 6.28 -37.14 25.51
CA PRO A 276 5.16 -36.86 24.62
C PRO A 276 4.43 -35.54 24.91
N ALA A 277 4.17 -35.22 26.18
CA ALA A 277 3.42 -34.02 26.55
C ALA A 277 4.22 -32.72 26.27
N PRO A 278 5.48 -32.56 26.72
CA PRO A 278 6.31 -31.42 26.35
C PRO A 278 6.59 -31.31 24.84
N HIS A 279 6.80 -32.43 24.15
CA HIS A 279 7.00 -32.47 22.70
C HIS A 279 5.79 -31.89 21.96
N GLU A 280 4.59 -32.39 22.26
CA GLU A 280 3.36 -31.93 21.61
C GLU A 280 3.05 -30.47 21.96
N ALA A 281 3.33 -30.02 23.19
CA ALA A 281 3.15 -28.62 23.56
C ALA A 281 4.02 -27.68 22.71
N ASN A 282 5.28 -28.03 22.49
CA ASN A 282 6.20 -27.25 21.66
C ASN A 282 5.79 -27.28 20.18
N LEU A 283 5.39 -28.44 19.65
CA LEU A 283 4.86 -28.56 18.29
C LEU A 283 3.58 -27.73 18.11
N GLN A 284 2.70 -27.72 19.10
CA GLN A 284 1.47 -26.92 19.05
C GLN A 284 1.76 -25.41 19.09
N SER A 285 2.77 -25.00 19.86
CA SER A 285 3.25 -23.61 19.85
C SER A 285 3.79 -23.22 18.48
N ALA A 286 4.67 -24.05 17.89
CA ALA A 286 5.20 -23.82 16.55
C ALA A 286 4.08 -23.74 15.51
N ARG A 287 3.09 -24.64 15.56
CA ARG A 287 1.92 -24.62 14.66
C ARG A 287 1.13 -23.31 14.73
N SER A 288 0.96 -22.77 15.93
CA SER A 288 0.17 -21.55 16.13
C SER A 288 0.83 -20.33 15.46
N VAL A 289 2.16 -20.22 15.55
CA VAL A 289 2.92 -19.16 14.88
C VAL A 289 2.93 -19.40 13.38
N TYR A 290 3.22 -20.64 12.97
CA TYR A 290 3.39 -21.02 11.58
C TYR A 290 2.12 -20.77 10.77
N GLY A 291 0.96 -21.21 11.28
CA GLY A 291 -0.32 -21.06 10.59
C GLY A 291 -0.68 -19.60 10.29
N VAL A 292 -0.36 -18.69 11.21
CA VAL A 292 -0.58 -17.25 11.01
C VAL A 292 0.44 -16.68 10.04
N LEU A 293 1.71 -17.05 10.16
CA LEU A 293 2.78 -16.60 9.26
C LEU A 293 2.49 -16.98 7.81
N ILE A 294 2.15 -18.24 7.52
CA ILE A 294 1.89 -18.68 6.14
C ILE A 294 0.67 -17.99 5.55
N GLU A 295 -0.39 -17.78 6.34
CA GLU A 295 -1.58 -17.10 5.86
C GLU A 295 -1.29 -15.62 5.58
N CYS A 296 -0.52 -14.95 6.45
CA CYS A 296 -0.03 -13.59 6.21
C CYS A 296 0.77 -13.51 4.89
N MET A 297 1.76 -14.39 4.71
CA MET A 297 2.60 -14.42 3.51
C MET A 297 1.80 -14.74 2.24
N ARG A 298 0.87 -15.69 2.32
CA ARG A 298 -0.03 -16.06 1.22
C ARG A 298 -0.97 -14.92 0.85
N ALA A 299 -1.55 -14.26 1.84
CA ALA A 299 -2.43 -13.13 1.64
C ALA A 299 -1.69 -11.95 1.01
N TYR A 300 -0.46 -11.68 1.47
CA TYR A 300 0.41 -10.67 0.89
C TYR A 300 0.73 -10.95 -0.59
N ALA A 301 1.17 -12.17 -0.92
CA ALA A 301 1.46 -12.55 -2.30
C ALA A 301 0.25 -12.47 -3.24
N GLN A 302 -0.96 -12.56 -2.68
CA GLN A 302 -2.24 -12.45 -3.41
C GLN A 302 -2.82 -11.03 -3.37
N ASN A 303 -2.12 -10.07 -2.75
CA ASN A 303 -2.57 -8.71 -2.50
C ASN A 303 -3.98 -8.65 -1.88
N ARG A 304 -4.23 -9.51 -0.89
CA ARG A 304 -5.48 -9.60 -0.13
C ARG A 304 -5.22 -9.47 1.37
N PRO A 305 -6.23 -9.13 2.18
CA PRO A 305 -6.11 -9.24 3.63
C PRO A 305 -6.03 -10.72 4.08
N PRO A 306 -5.27 -11.02 5.14
CA PRO A 306 -5.20 -12.36 5.71
C PRO A 306 -6.50 -12.78 6.42
N VAL A 307 -6.78 -14.09 6.43
CA VAL A 307 -7.97 -14.68 7.04
C VAL A 307 -7.55 -15.64 8.15
N PHE A 308 -7.82 -15.28 9.41
CA PHE A 308 -7.41 -16.04 10.60
C PHE A 308 -8.55 -16.83 11.24
#